data_AF-A0A2D2DFA7-F1
#
_entry.id   AF-A0A2D2DFA7-F1
#
_cell.length_a   1.000
_cell.length_b   1.000
_cell.length_c   1.000
_cell.angle_alpha   90.00
_cell.angle_beta   90.00
_cell.angle_gamma   90.00
#
_symmetry.space_group_name_H-M   'P 1'
#
loop_
_entity.id
_entity.type
_entity.pdbx_description
1 polymer ?
#
loop_
_entity_poly.entity_id
_entity_poly.type
_entity_poly.pdbx_seq_one_letter_code
_entity_poly.pdbx_strand_id
1 'polypeptide(L)'
;MRGRLRRHRCAVPCRLRASLGVHCGQAHFAAHPGRNFRRDFAMEQVTTYLPVTCLAETGESWYRGLDSNPSEYLLARVNLAAERWAAHPLLDIRLNFATLFNQPNPGGKPDETENSEVEMIGQKIYAYLKDAGPALHVATFTTGILKEWVFYLGNRQAVPAIHEKIQSEIRSHDVECAGQSDPAWKEFASILSKCHIRKNVHS
;
A
#
# COMPACT_ATOMS: atom_id res chain seq x y z
N MET A 1 0.19 -23.60 39.50
CA MET A 1 -0.69 -22.41 39.58
C MET A 1 -1.10 -22.03 38.16
N ARG A 2 -2.40 -21.99 37.87
CA ARG A 2 -2.98 -21.72 36.54
C ARG A 2 -3.23 -20.22 36.39
N GLY A 3 -2.56 -19.55 35.44
CA GLY A 3 -2.80 -18.15 35.08
C GLY A 3 -3.47 -18.05 33.71
N ARG A 4 -4.60 -17.37 33.65
CA ARG A 4 -5.59 -17.37 32.55
C ARG A 4 -5.15 -16.60 31.31
N LEU A 5 -5.44 -17.20 30.15
CA LEU A 5 -5.59 -16.57 28.83
C LEU A 5 -6.54 -15.36 28.88
N ARG A 6 -6.12 -14.22 28.32
CA ARG A 6 -7.03 -13.17 27.83
C ARG A 6 -6.97 -13.16 26.30
N ARG A 7 -8.04 -13.65 25.67
CA ARG A 7 -8.31 -13.49 24.24
C ARG A 7 -8.95 -12.12 24.04
N HIS A 8 -8.31 -11.22 23.32
CA HIS A 8 -8.98 -10.05 22.79
C HIS A 8 -9.71 -10.42 21.49
N ARG A 9 -11.02 -10.20 21.51
CA ARG A 9 -11.92 -10.30 20.36
C ARG A 9 -11.72 -9.07 19.48
N CYS A 10 -11.26 -9.25 18.24
CA CYS A 10 -11.53 -8.28 17.18
C CYS A 10 -12.82 -8.70 16.49
N ALA A 11 -13.87 -7.91 16.71
CA ALA A 11 -15.14 -8.03 16.02
C ALA A 11 -15.22 -6.91 14.97
N VAL A 12 -15.16 -7.27 13.69
CA VAL A 12 -15.68 -6.43 12.61
C VAL A 12 -16.62 -7.31 11.76
N PRO A 13 -17.93 -7.03 11.72
CA PRO A 13 -18.85 -7.78 10.90
C PRO A 13 -18.80 -7.27 9.45
N CYS A 14 -18.19 -8.06 8.57
CA CYS A 14 -18.34 -7.89 7.12
C CYS A 14 -19.69 -8.52 6.71
N ARG A 15 -20.75 -7.72 6.60
CA ARG A 15 -22.04 -8.13 6.00
C ARG A 15 -22.17 -7.45 4.63
N LEU A 16 -22.03 -8.23 3.57
CA LEU A 16 -22.63 -7.90 2.27
C LEU A 16 -23.61 -9.03 1.92
N ARG A 17 -24.90 -8.73 2.06
CA ARG A 17 -26.00 -9.53 1.54
C ARG A 17 -26.20 -9.15 0.08
N ALA A 18 -26.20 -10.16 -0.78
CA ALA A 18 -26.81 -10.10 -2.10
C ALA A 18 -28.35 -10.03 -1.96
N SER A 19 -28.99 -9.21 -2.78
CA SER A 19 -30.40 -9.42 -3.16
C SER A 19 -30.65 -8.86 -4.55
N LEU A 20 -31.01 -9.79 -5.43
CA LEU A 20 -31.58 -9.61 -6.76
C LEU A 20 -32.87 -8.77 -6.70
N GLY A 21 -33.13 -8.00 -7.76
CA GLY A 21 -34.38 -7.28 -7.96
C GLY A 21 -34.50 -6.79 -9.39
N VAL A 22 -34.89 -7.69 -10.29
CA VAL A 22 -35.32 -7.37 -11.66
C VAL A 22 -36.69 -6.72 -11.58
N HIS A 23 -36.82 -5.49 -12.06
CA HIS A 23 -38.12 -4.90 -12.42
C HIS A 23 -38.08 -4.41 -13.86
N CYS A 24 -38.81 -5.13 -14.71
CA CYS A 24 -39.18 -4.73 -16.05
C CYS A 24 -40.33 -3.72 -15.94
N GLY A 25 -40.11 -2.49 -16.38
CA GLY A 25 -41.10 -1.43 -16.41
C GLY A 25 -41.08 -0.75 -17.77
N GLN A 26 -42.17 -0.96 -18.54
CA GLN A 26 -42.47 -0.26 -19.78
C GLN A 26 -42.55 1.26 -19.54
N ALA A 27 -41.89 2.05 -20.39
CA ALA A 27 -42.11 3.49 -20.47
C ALA A 27 -42.39 3.90 -21.92
N HIS A 28 -43.51 4.60 -22.06
CA HIS A 28 -44.08 5.15 -23.28
C HIS A 28 -43.11 6.09 -24.02
N PHE A 29 -43.09 5.96 -25.36
CA PHE A 29 -42.50 6.93 -26.27
C PHE A 29 -43.32 8.22 -26.30
N ALA A 30 -42.72 9.33 -25.88
CA ALA A 30 -43.18 10.67 -26.23
C ALA A 30 -42.09 11.35 -27.07
N ALA A 31 -42.43 11.70 -28.31
CA ALA A 31 -41.55 12.39 -29.24
C ALA A 31 -41.45 13.88 -28.89
N HIS A 32 -40.25 14.34 -28.51
CA HIS A 32 -39.92 15.75 -28.39
C HIS A 32 -39.05 16.19 -29.58
N PRO A 33 -39.42 17.24 -30.33
CA PRO A 33 -38.56 17.82 -31.35
C PRO A 33 -37.61 18.86 -30.73
N GLY A 34 -36.35 18.83 -31.14
CA GLY A 34 -35.43 19.96 -31.06
C GLY A 34 -34.59 20.09 -29.78
N ARG A 35 -33.48 19.34 -29.69
CA ARG A 35 -32.31 19.76 -28.92
C ARG A 35 -31.04 19.60 -29.76
N ASN A 36 -30.34 20.71 -29.93
CA ASN A 36 -29.02 20.80 -30.54
C ASN A 36 -28.04 19.91 -29.76
N PHE A 37 -27.73 18.75 -30.33
CA PHE A 37 -26.82 17.76 -29.77
C PHE A 37 -25.38 18.19 -30.12
N ARG A 38 -24.82 19.15 -29.37
CA ARG A 38 -23.36 19.32 -29.32
C ARG A 38 -22.81 18.07 -28.64
N ARG A 39 -22.30 17.13 -29.45
CA ARG A 39 -21.51 16.01 -28.95
C ARG A 39 -20.15 16.58 -28.53
N ASP A 40 -20.06 16.99 -27.28
CA ASP A 40 -18.76 17.13 -26.61
C ASP A 40 -18.19 15.72 -26.47
N PHE A 41 -17.48 15.27 -27.52
CA PHE A 41 -16.65 14.07 -27.46
C PHE A 41 -15.47 14.39 -26.53
N ALA A 42 -15.67 14.15 -25.24
CA ALA A 42 -14.56 14.00 -24.32
C ALA A 42 -13.74 12.81 -24.82
N MET A 43 -12.58 13.10 -25.43
CA MET A 43 -11.61 12.05 -25.73
C MET A 43 -11.08 11.52 -24.41
N GLU A 44 -11.69 10.43 -23.96
CA GLU A 44 -11.20 9.63 -22.85
C GLU A 44 -9.81 9.13 -23.26
N GLN A 45 -8.76 9.73 -22.69
CA GLN A 45 -7.40 9.33 -22.98
C GLN A 45 -7.22 7.90 -22.49
N VAL A 46 -7.10 6.97 -23.43
CA VAL A 46 -6.77 5.57 -23.15
C VAL A 46 -5.36 5.56 -22.57
N THR A 47 -5.27 5.50 -21.25
CA THR A 47 -4.00 5.36 -20.55
C THR A 47 -3.58 3.90 -20.70
N THR A 48 -2.58 3.63 -21.52
CA THR A 48 -2.03 2.27 -21.68
C THR A 48 -1.15 1.95 -20.49
N TYR A 49 -1.61 1.05 -19.63
CA TYR A 49 -0.85 0.57 -18.49
C TYR A 49 0.14 -0.54 -18.89
N LEU A 50 1.27 -0.63 -18.17
CA LEU A 50 2.19 -1.76 -18.31
C LEU A 50 1.51 -3.06 -17.87
N PRO A 51 1.77 -4.21 -18.52
CA PRO A 51 1.26 -5.49 -18.06
C PRO A 51 1.76 -5.79 -16.64
N VAL A 52 0.84 -6.12 -15.71
CA VAL A 52 1.20 -6.44 -14.32
C VAL A 52 2.18 -7.61 -14.18
N THR A 53 2.27 -8.47 -15.21
CA THR A 53 3.28 -9.53 -15.29
C THR A 53 4.71 -9.01 -15.31
N CYS A 54 4.93 -7.76 -15.75
CA CYS A 54 6.24 -7.11 -15.77
C CYS A 54 6.65 -6.46 -14.45
N LEU A 55 5.82 -6.57 -13.38
CA LEU A 55 6.07 -5.92 -12.09
C LEU A 55 7.41 -6.34 -11.46
N ALA A 56 7.87 -7.55 -11.74
CA ALA A 56 9.15 -8.08 -11.24
C ALA A 56 10.37 -7.71 -12.11
N GLU A 57 10.17 -7.22 -13.33
CA GLU A 57 11.22 -7.02 -14.33
C GLU A 57 11.72 -5.57 -14.38
N THR A 58 11.01 -4.66 -13.71
CA THR A 58 11.34 -3.25 -13.73
C THR A 58 12.44 -2.96 -12.72
N GLY A 59 13.63 -2.60 -13.21
CA GLY A 59 14.77 -2.21 -12.37
C GLY A 59 14.36 -1.25 -11.26
N GLU A 60 14.87 -1.49 -10.05
CA GLU A 60 14.57 -0.71 -8.87
C GLU A 60 15.43 0.55 -8.82
N SER A 61 14.81 1.72 -8.71
CA SER A 61 15.51 2.98 -8.47
C SER A 61 15.11 3.50 -7.10
N TRP A 62 16.00 3.38 -6.12
CA TRP A 62 15.72 3.77 -4.75
C TRP A 62 16.35 5.12 -4.42
N TYR A 63 15.52 6.10 -4.07
CA TYR A 63 15.97 7.31 -3.40
C TYR A 63 16.17 7.03 -1.91
N ARG A 64 17.25 7.55 -1.33
CA ARG A 64 17.50 7.53 0.11
C ARG A 64 17.60 8.96 0.62
N GLY A 65 16.63 9.36 1.44
CA GLY A 65 16.60 10.68 2.07
C GLY A 65 16.71 10.57 3.59
N LEU A 66 17.43 11.51 4.20
CA LEU A 66 17.28 11.84 5.61
C LEU A 66 16.28 13.00 5.67
N ASP A 67 15.24 12.88 6.50
CA ASP A 67 14.31 14.00 6.65
C ASP A 67 15.03 15.17 7.34
N SER A 68 14.84 16.38 6.80
CA SER A 68 15.23 17.63 7.44
C SER A 68 14.46 17.91 8.73
N ASN A 69 13.33 17.23 8.93
CA ASN A 69 12.56 17.29 10.17
C ASN A 69 12.75 15.99 10.99
N PRO A 70 13.74 15.95 11.91
CA PRO A 70 14.10 14.73 12.65
C PRO A 70 12.98 14.20 13.57
N SER A 71 11.84 14.89 13.66
CA SER A 71 10.70 14.52 14.50
C SER A 71 9.81 13.42 13.94
N GLU A 72 9.84 13.12 12.62
CA GLU A 72 8.98 12.09 12.03
C GLU A 72 9.75 10.88 11.50
N TYR A 73 10.73 11.08 10.61
CA TYR A 73 11.46 9.97 9.98
C TYR A 73 12.98 10.16 10.06
N LEU A 74 13.67 9.15 10.57
CA LEU A 74 15.13 9.10 10.57
C LEU A 74 15.71 8.73 9.20
N LEU A 75 14.98 7.89 8.44
CA LEU A 75 15.38 7.45 7.10
C LEU A 75 14.15 7.16 6.25
N ALA A 76 14.15 7.62 5.01
CA ALA A 76 13.18 7.23 3.99
C ALA A 76 13.89 6.58 2.79
N ARG A 77 13.37 5.44 2.34
CA ARG A 77 13.73 4.78 1.08
C ARG A 77 12.51 4.77 0.18
N VAL A 78 12.59 5.34 -1.02
CA VAL A 78 11.44 5.42 -1.95
C VAL A 78 11.81 4.83 -3.30
N ASN A 79 10.97 3.94 -3.81
CA ASN A 79 11.14 3.30 -5.12
C ASN A 79 10.60 4.22 -6.22
N LEU A 80 11.46 5.01 -6.85
CA LEU A 80 11.09 5.93 -7.94
C LEU A 80 10.61 5.19 -9.18
N ALA A 81 11.08 3.97 -9.40
CA ALA A 81 10.59 3.14 -10.48
C ALA A 81 9.11 2.76 -10.32
N ALA A 82 8.52 2.92 -9.13
CA ALA A 82 7.09 2.69 -8.89
C ALA A 82 6.19 3.74 -9.54
N GLU A 83 6.69 4.92 -9.90
CA GLU A 83 5.90 5.99 -10.53
C GLU A 83 5.25 5.53 -11.85
N ARG A 84 5.91 4.64 -12.60
CA ARG A 84 5.36 4.07 -13.85
C ARG A 84 4.12 3.19 -13.64
N TRP A 85 3.90 2.73 -12.40
CA TRP A 85 2.78 1.88 -11.99
C TRP A 85 1.69 2.70 -11.28
N ALA A 86 1.87 4.01 -11.14
CA ALA A 86 0.94 4.86 -10.42
C ALA A 86 -0.46 4.79 -11.03
N ALA A 87 -1.46 4.68 -10.16
CA ALA A 87 -2.87 4.56 -10.51
C ALA A 87 -3.19 3.37 -11.44
N HIS A 88 -2.36 2.31 -11.42
CA HIS A 88 -2.67 1.07 -12.13
C HIS A 88 -3.92 0.42 -11.51
N PRO A 89 -4.95 0.05 -12.30
CA PRO A 89 -6.24 -0.40 -11.77
C PRO A 89 -6.16 -1.73 -10.98
N LEU A 90 -5.13 -2.54 -11.25
CA LEU A 90 -4.85 -3.77 -10.49
C LEU A 90 -4.00 -3.56 -9.23
N LEU A 91 -3.66 -2.33 -8.87
CA LEU A 91 -2.84 -1.99 -7.70
C LEU A 91 -3.51 -0.85 -6.93
N ASP A 92 -4.77 -1.01 -6.54
CA ASP A 92 -5.62 0.05 -5.98
C ASP A 92 -5.68 0.09 -4.45
N ILE A 93 -4.90 -0.77 -3.79
CA ILE A 93 -4.87 -0.90 -2.33
C ILE A 93 -3.49 -0.52 -1.83
N ARG A 94 -3.42 0.52 -0.99
CA ARG A 94 -2.25 0.84 -0.19
C ARG A 94 -2.26 -0.03 1.07
N LEU A 95 -1.13 -0.65 1.38
CA LEU A 95 -0.94 -1.45 2.58
C LEU A 95 0.35 -1.04 3.28
N ASN A 96 0.24 -0.79 4.58
CA ASN A 96 1.35 -0.44 5.43
C ASN A 96 1.54 -1.56 6.44
N PHE A 97 2.77 -2.04 6.59
CA PHE A 97 3.20 -2.86 7.72
C PHE A 97 4.18 -2.06 8.55
N ALA A 98 3.99 -2.01 9.86
CA ALA A 98 4.90 -1.38 10.79
C ALA A 98 5.40 -2.40 11.82
N THR A 99 6.71 -2.46 12.03
CA THR A 99 7.34 -3.30 13.05
C THR A 99 8.00 -2.38 14.07
N LEU A 100 7.58 -2.50 15.33
CA LEU A 100 8.15 -1.76 16.45
C LEU A 100 9.55 -2.26 16.77
N PHE A 101 10.47 -1.36 17.14
CA PHE A 101 11.75 -1.73 17.75
C PHE A 101 11.53 -2.06 19.23
N ASN A 102 12.17 -3.12 19.69
CA ASN A 102 12.18 -3.55 21.09
C ASN A 102 13.13 -2.72 21.94
N GLN A 103 14.29 -2.33 21.38
CA GLN A 103 15.36 -1.66 22.12
C GLN A 103 15.92 -0.44 21.35
N PRO A 104 15.15 0.66 21.23
CA PRO A 104 15.68 1.87 20.62
C PRO A 104 16.88 2.38 21.42
N ASN A 105 18.04 2.55 20.77
CA ASN A 105 19.23 3.11 21.41
C ASN A 105 18.99 4.55 21.88
N PRO A 106 19.83 5.10 22.78
CA PRO A 106 19.86 6.53 23.07
C PRO A 106 19.95 7.34 21.75
N GLY A 107 18.93 8.15 21.46
CA GLY A 107 18.78 8.85 20.18
C GLY A 107 17.77 8.23 19.20
N GLY A 108 17.07 7.16 19.61
CA GLY A 108 15.95 6.55 18.89
C GLY A 108 16.35 5.59 17.76
N LYS A 109 17.63 5.35 17.49
CA LYS A 109 18.01 4.45 16.39
C LYS A 109 18.01 3.00 16.86
N PRO A 110 17.44 2.05 16.10
CA PRO A 110 17.69 0.64 16.38
C PRO A 110 19.19 0.36 16.27
N ASP A 111 19.68 -0.63 17.01
CA ASP A 111 21.03 -1.13 16.74
C ASP A 111 21.08 -1.88 15.39
N GLU A 112 22.29 -2.17 14.92
CA GLU A 112 22.48 -2.83 13.63
C GLU A 112 21.88 -4.25 13.59
N THR A 113 21.91 -4.96 14.72
CA THR A 113 21.38 -6.32 14.85
C THR A 113 19.87 -6.30 14.74
N GLU A 114 19.20 -5.49 15.55
CA GLU A 114 17.75 -5.33 15.54
C GLU A 114 17.27 -4.80 14.17
N ASN A 115 17.93 -3.79 13.60
CA ASN A 115 17.56 -3.29 12.28
C ASN A 115 17.68 -4.37 11.19
N SER A 116 18.65 -5.28 11.30
CA SER A 116 18.79 -6.42 10.39
C SER A 116 17.66 -7.44 10.57
N GLU A 117 17.29 -7.75 11.82
CA GLU A 117 16.13 -8.61 12.12
C GLU A 117 14.83 -8.03 11.57
N VAL A 118 14.60 -6.74 11.79
CA VAL A 118 13.43 -6.03 11.28
C VAL A 118 13.44 -5.94 9.75
N GLU A 119 14.60 -5.79 9.11
CA GLU A 119 14.69 -5.89 7.63
C GLU A 119 14.29 -7.28 7.13
N MET A 120 14.71 -8.36 7.79
CA MET A 120 14.30 -9.72 7.43
C MET A 120 12.79 -9.92 7.56
N ILE A 121 12.15 -9.29 8.56
CA ILE A 121 10.68 -9.28 8.69
C ILE A 121 10.04 -8.63 7.46
N GLY A 122 10.54 -7.46 7.03
CA GLY A 122 10.09 -6.77 5.82
C GLY A 122 10.20 -7.63 4.55
N GLN A 123 11.31 -8.35 4.40
CA GLN A 123 11.52 -9.26 3.27
C GLN A 123 10.50 -10.42 3.27
N LYS A 124 10.22 -11.01 4.44
CA LYS A 124 9.19 -12.06 4.58
C LYS A 124 7.79 -11.55 4.24
N ILE A 125 7.44 -10.36 4.74
CA ILE A 125 6.17 -9.69 4.42
C ILE A 125 6.03 -9.57 2.90
N TYR A 126 7.05 -9.03 2.23
CA TYR A 126 7.00 -8.82 0.80
C TYR A 126 6.91 -10.14 0.02
N ALA A 127 7.63 -11.19 0.44
CA ALA A 127 7.52 -12.52 -0.16
C ALA A 127 6.08 -13.06 -0.10
N TYR A 128 5.43 -13.01 1.07
CA TYR A 128 4.04 -13.46 1.20
C TYR A 128 3.05 -12.64 0.36
N LEU A 129 3.25 -11.32 0.28
CA LEU A 129 2.42 -10.47 -0.57
C LEU A 129 2.57 -10.83 -2.05
N LYS A 130 3.79 -11.10 -2.52
CA LYS A 130 4.05 -11.52 -3.90
C LYS A 130 3.46 -12.90 -4.21
N ASP A 131 3.56 -13.84 -3.28
CA ASP A 131 2.98 -15.18 -3.45
C ASP A 131 1.43 -15.12 -3.54
N ALA A 132 0.81 -14.13 -2.90
CA ALA A 132 -0.63 -13.94 -2.94
C ALA A 132 -1.14 -13.16 -4.17
N GLY A 133 -0.25 -12.55 -4.97
CA GLY A 133 -0.61 -11.84 -6.20
C GLY A 133 0.27 -10.61 -6.46
N PRO A 134 -0.17 -9.72 -7.37
CA PRO A 134 0.54 -8.47 -7.67
C PRO A 134 0.74 -7.63 -6.41
N ALA A 135 2.00 -7.34 -6.10
CA ALA A 135 2.41 -6.51 -4.97
C ALA A 135 3.66 -5.71 -5.36
N LEU A 136 3.67 -4.42 -5.03
CA LEU A 136 4.76 -3.50 -5.29
C LEU A 136 5.18 -2.80 -4.01
N HIS A 137 6.45 -2.93 -3.64
CA HIS A 137 7.04 -2.18 -2.53
C HIS A 137 7.45 -0.78 -3.02
N VAL A 138 6.83 0.26 -2.45
CA VAL A 138 7.00 1.65 -2.91
C VAL A 138 7.83 2.51 -1.96
N ALA A 139 7.80 2.23 -0.66
CA ALA A 139 8.58 2.98 0.32
C ALA A 139 8.88 2.17 1.58
N THR A 140 10.01 2.47 2.22
CA THR A 140 10.33 2.07 3.58
C THR A 140 10.67 3.31 4.40
N PHE A 141 10.07 3.42 5.58
CA PHE A 141 10.35 4.48 6.53
C PHE A 141 10.94 3.90 7.81
N THR A 142 11.97 4.54 8.34
CA THR A 142 12.53 4.22 9.66
C THR A 142 12.38 5.44 10.55
N THR A 143 11.76 5.25 11.72
CA THR A 143 11.60 6.27 12.76
C THR A 143 12.45 5.92 13.97
N GLY A 144 12.27 6.67 15.06
CA GLY A 144 12.89 6.37 16.35
C GLY A 144 12.35 5.13 17.07
N ILE A 145 11.20 4.60 16.61
CA ILE A 145 10.42 3.59 17.36
C ILE A 145 9.97 2.41 16.49
N LEU A 146 9.97 2.59 15.16
CA LEU A 146 9.47 1.58 14.23
C LEU A 146 10.10 1.68 12.86
N LYS A 147 9.94 0.61 12.09
CA LYS A 147 10.15 0.57 10.65
C LYS A 147 8.85 0.23 9.95
N GLU A 148 8.50 1.00 8.93
CA GLU A 148 7.28 0.85 8.15
C GLU A 148 7.62 0.53 6.70
N TRP A 149 6.90 -0.41 6.09
CA TRP A 149 6.94 -0.71 4.66
C TRP A 149 5.58 -0.42 4.04
N VAL A 150 5.60 0.31 2.92
CA VAL A 150 4.41 0.69 2.16
C VAL A 150 4.38 -0.07 0.84
N PHE A 151 3.27 -0.75 0.61
CA PHE A 151 3.02 -1.56 -0.57
C PHE A 151 1.76 -1.10 -1.30
N TYR A 152 1.72 -1.35 -2.61
CA TYR A 152 0.50 -1.35 -3.41
C TYR A 152 0.23 -2.76 -3.92
N LEU A 153 -1.01 -3.21 -3.83
CA LEU A 153 -1.38 -4.60 -4.14
C LEU A 153 -2.72 -4.72 -4.85
N GLY A 154 -2.90 -5.83 -5.57
CA GLY A 154 -4.15 -6.16 -6.26
C GLY A 154 -5.05 -7.14 -5.52
N ASN A 155 -4.57 -7.79 -4.45
CA ASN A 155 -5.32 -8.82 -3.72
C ASN A 155 -5.61 -8.44 -2.27
N ARG A 156 -6.68 -7.66 -2.04
CA ARG A 156 -7.11 -7.25 -0.68
C ARG A 156 -7.40 -8.44 0.23
N GLN A 157 -7.96 -9.51 -0.33
CA GLN A 157 -8.55 -10.62 0.44
C GLN A 157 -7.49 -11.45 1.15
N ALA A 158 -6.26 -11.46 0.64
CA ALA A 158 -5.14 -12.20 1.24
C ALA A 158 -4.55 -11.50 2.48
N VAL A 159 -4.75 -10.19 2.64
CA VAL A 159 -4.07 -9.38 3.67
C VAL A 159 -4.31 -9.89 5.11
N PRO A 160 -5.55 -10.21 5.54
CA PRO A 160 -5.78 -10.71 6.89
C PRO A 160 -5.04 -12.02 7.19
N ALA A 161 -5.08 -12.98 6.26
CA ALA A 161 -4.40 -14.27 6.43
C ALA A 161 -2.87 -14.12 6.45
N ILE A 162 -2.33 -13.21 5.63
CA ILE A 162 -0.89 -12.88 5.64
C ILE A 162 -0.50 -12.25 6.98
N HIS A 163 -1.28 -11.31 7.50
CA HIS A 163 -1.01 -10.67 8.78
C HIS A 163 -1.04 -11.67 9.94
N GLU A 164 -2.06 -12.54 10.00
CA GLU A 164 -2.15 -13.61 11.00
C GLU A 164 -0.95 -14.56 10.92
N LYS A 165 -0.53 -14.93 9.70
CA LYS A 165 0.66 -15.77 9.49
C LYS A 165 1.93 -15.09 10.01
N ILE A 166 2.16 -13.83 9.65
CA ILE A 166 3.29 -13.02 10.15
C ILE A 166 3.30 -12.99 11.68
N GLN A 167 2.17 -12.68 12.32
CA GLN A 167 2.05 -12.65 13.78
C GLN A 167 2.28 -14.02 14.43
N SER A 168 2.01 -15.11 13.71
CA SER A 168 2.23 -16.46 14.20
C SER A 168 3.71 -16.88 14.17
N GLU A 169 4.44 -16.42 13.17
CA GLU A 169 5.84 -16.79 12.91
C GLU A 169 6.82 -15.84 13.60
N ILE A 170 6.53 -14.55 13.60
CA ILE A 170 7.37 -13.51 14.19
C ILE A 170 6.88 -13.26 15.61
N ARG A 171 7.66 -13.76 16.57
CA ARG A 171 7.41 -13.58 18.01
C ARG A 171 8.36 -12.59 18.66
N SER A 172 9.41 -12.18 17.94
CA SER A 172 10.43 -11.26 18.45
C SER A 172 9.97 -9.81 18.41
N HIS A 173 9.03 -9.44 17.54
CA HIS A 173 8.58 -8.06 17.37
C HIS A 173 7.07 -8.00 17.16
N ASP A 174 6.47 -6.89 17.57
CA ASP A 174 5.08 -6.59 17.25
C ASP A 174 4.98 -6.03 15.83
N VAL A 175 4.13 -6.68 15.02
CA VAL A 175 3.87 -6.28 13.63
C VAL A 175 2.43 -5.81 13.48
N GLU A 176 2.30 -4.54 13.12
CA GLU A 176 1.04 -3.86 12.83
C GLU A 176 0.80 -3.81 11.31
N CYS A 177 -0.49 -3.75 10.93
CA CYS A 177 -0.92 -3.78 9.53
C CYS A 177 -2.11 -2.84 9.34
N ALA A 178 -2.05 -1.97 8.32
CA ALA A 178 -3.11 -1.05 7.97
C ALA A 178 -3.27 -0.96 6.45
N GLY A 179 -4.48 -1.23 5.94
CA GLY A 179 -4.77 -1.20 4.50
C GLY A 179 -5.90 -0.23 4.16
N GLN A 180 -5.75 0.51 3.06
CA GLN A 180 -6.75 1.45 2.56
C GLN A 180 -6.85 1.39 1.02
N SER A 181 -8.03 1.67 0.47
CA SER A 181 -8.15 1.90 -0.99
C SER A 181 -7.48 3.23 -1.35
N ASP A 182 -6.58 3.20 -2.33
CA ASP A 182 -5.95 4.38 -2.91
C ASP A 182 -5.76 4.19 -4.43
N PRO A 183 -6.87 4.13 -5.21
CA PRO A 183 -6.82 3.86 -6.65
C PRO A 183 -6.08 4.96 -7.43
N ALA A 184 -6.00 6.16 -6.88
CA ALA A 184 -5.30 7.30 -7.49
C ALA A 184 -3.86 7.46 -6.96
N TRP A 185 -3.40 6.59 -6.08
CA TRP A 185 -2.06 6.62 -5.48
C TRP A 185 -1.70 7.97 -4.86
N LYS A 186 -2.69 8.62 -4.23
CA LYS A 186 -2.53 9.96 -3.65
C LYS A 186 -1.47 9.97 -2.57
N GLU A 187 -1.36 8.90 -1.80
CA GLU A 187 -0.33 8.80 -0.77
C GLU A 187 1.06 8.71 -1.39
N PHE A 188 1.23 7.89 -2.44
CA PHE A 188 2.53 7.76 -3.08
C PHE A 188 2.98 9.08 -3.71
N ALA A 189 2.06 9.81 -4.35
CA ALA A 189 2.33 11.16 -4.84
C ALA A 189 2.74 12.12 -3.71
N SER A 190 2.11 12.03 -2.54
CA SER A 190 2.50 12.80 -1.35
C SER A 190 3.91 12.46 -0.88
N ILE A 191 4.27 11.17 -0.82
CA ILE A 191 5.62 10.70 -0.46
C ILE A 191 6.66 11.30 -1.42
N LEU A 192 6.43 11.20 -2.73
CA LEU A 192 7.35 11.76 -3.74
C LEU A 192 7.55 13.27 -3.58
N SER A 193 6.46 14.01 -3.29
CA SER A 193 6.52 15.46 -3.07
C SER A 193 7.31 15.82 -1.81
N LYS A 194 7.14 15.07 -0.71
CA LYS A 194 7.80 15.36 0.58
C LYS A 194 9.30 15.08 0.53
N CYS A 195 9.71 14.03 -0.15
CA CYS A 195 11.13 13.64 -0.23
C CYS A 195 12.02 14.62 -1.00
N HIS A 196 11.54 15.81 -1.41
CA HIS A 196 12.30 16.83 -2.13
C HIS A 196 13.19 16.23 -3.22
N ILE A 197 12.66 15.24 -3.94
CA ILE A 197 13.35 14.58 -5.03
C ILE A 197 13.38 15.59 -6.16
N ARG A 198 14.27 16.58 -6.05
CA ARG A 198 14.57 17.51 -7.12
C ARG A 198 14.95 16.62 -8.29
N LYS A 199 14.16 16.68 -9.35
CA LYS A 199 14.50 16.14 -10.65
C LYS A 199 15.77 16.86 -11.11
N ASN A 200 16.93 16.50 -10.58
CA ASN A 200 18.22 16.77 -11.20
C ASN A 200 18.35 15.78 -12.36
N VAL A 201 17.45 15.91 -13.33
CA VAL A 201 17.67 15.41 -14.67
C VAL A 201 18.49 16.51 -15.31
N HIS A 202 19.81 16.43 -15.18
CA HIS A 202 20.67 17.17 -16.07
C HIS A 202 20.45 16.61 -17.48
N SER A 203 19.86 17.47 -18.30
CA SER A 203 19.94 17.56 -19.76
C SER A 203 21.33 17.27 -20.31
#